data_AF-A0A972UNF0-F1
#
_entry.id   AF-A0A972UNF0-F1
#
_cell.length_a   1.000
_cell.length_b   1.000
_cell.length_c   1.000
_cell.angle_alpha   90.00
_cell.angle_beta   90.00
_cell.angle_gamma   90.00
#
_symmetry.space_group_name_H-M   'P 1'
#
loop_
_entity.id
_entity.type
_entity.pdbx_description
1 polymer ?
#
loop_
_entity_poly.entity_id
_entity_poly.type
_entity_poly.pdbx_seq_one_letter_code
_entity_poly.pdbx_strand_id
1 'polypeptide(L)' 'MTKIIALVDGYVYSRSVCGHAAWVASRTGAGVELIHVLA' A
#
# COMPACT_ATOMS: atom_id res chain seq x y z
N MET A 1 5.20 16.51 -1.52
CA MET A 1 4.46 15.45 -2.22
C MET A 1 4.28 14.31 -1.24
N THR A 2 3.05 13.99 -0.83
CA THR A 2 2.77 12.99 0.22
C THR A 2 2.65 11.60 -0.39
N LYS A 3 3.22 10.59 0.28
CA LYS A 3 3.19 9.20 -0.17
C LYS A 3 2.73 8.27 0.94
N ILE A 4 2.03 7.21 0.55
CA ILE A 4 1.66 6.07 1.40
C ILE A 4 2.60 4.92 1.02
N ILE A 5 3.32 4.38 2.00
CA ILE A 5 4.15 3.19 1.81
C ILE A 5 3.31 1.96 2.20
N ALA A 6 3.08 1.07 1.25
CA ALA A 6 2.39 -0.19 1.45
C ALA A 6 3.44 -1.32 1.49
N LEU A 7 3.59 -1.95 2.65
CA LEU A 7 4.52 -3.07 2.85
C LEU A 7 3.73 -4.39 2.76
N VAL A 8 4.18 -5.31 1.92
CA VAL A 8 3.58 -6.64 1.74
C VAL A 8 4.64 -7.73 1.82
N ASP A 9 4.25 -8.94 2.20
CA ASP A 9 5.16 -10.06 2.46
C ASP A 9 4.67 -11.38 1.81
N GLY A 10 3.74 -11.29 0.85
CA GLY A 10 3.16 -12.45 0.19
C GLY A 10 2.08 -13.16 1.00
N TYR A 11 1.74 -12.67 2.21
CA TYR A 11 0.66 -13.23 3.00
C TYR A 11 -0.72 -12.96 2.38
N VAL A 12 -1.72 -13.76 2.75
CA VAL A 12 -3.11 -13.67 2.25
C VAL A 12 -3.72 -12.27 2.44
N TYR A 13 -3.30 -11.53 3.46
CA TYR A 13 -3.78 -10.17 3.73
C TYR A 13 -3.06 -9.07 2.94
N SER A 14 -2.05 -9.38 2.12
CA SER A 14 -1.38 -8.41 1.23
C SER A 14 -2.39 -7.69 0.33
N ARG A 15 -3.44 -8.39 -0.11
CA ARG A 15 -4.54 -7.81 -0.90
C ARG A 15 -5.30 -6.73 -0.12
N SER A 16 -5.52 -6.94 1.17
CA SER A 16 -6.16 -5.96 2.05
C SER A 16 -5.30 -4.71 2.19
N VAL A 17 -3.99 -4.86 2.39
CA VAL A 17 -3.04 -3.74 2.46
C VAL A 17 -3.10 -2.89 1.19
N CYS A 18 -3.02 -3.52 0.01
CA CYS A 18 -3.13 -2.82 -1.26
C CYS A 18 -4.48 -2.09 -1.42
N GLY A 19 -5.58 -2.71 -0.98
CA GLY A 19 -6.92 -2.11 -1.03
C GLY A 19 -7.04 -0.86 -0.17
N HIS A 20 -6.56 -0.91 1.08
CA HIS A 20 -6.59 0.25 1.98
C HIS A 20 -5.68 1.37 1.50
N ALA A 21 -4.47 1.05 1.00
CA ALA A 21 -3.55 2.04 0.44
C ALA A 21 -4.17 2.78 -0.75
N ALA A 22 -4.81 2.05 -1.68
CA ALA A 22 -5.52 2.64 -2.81
C ALA A 22 -6.70 3.51 -2.37
N TRP A 23 -7.48 3.06 -1.37
CA TRP A 23 -8.60 3.82 -0.83
C TRP A 23 -8.14 5.15 -0.23
N VAL A 24 -7.10 5.17 0.61
CA VAL A 24 -6.57 6.41 1.19
C VAL A 24 -5.96 7.31 0.11
N ALA A 25 -5.19 6.76 -0.83
CA ALA A 25 -4.59 7.52 -1.93
C ALA A 25 -5.65 8.26 -2.76
N SER A 26 -6.76 7.59 -3.08
CA SER A 26 -7.86 8.18 -3.85
C SER A 26 -8.52 9.40 -3.17
N ARG A 27 -8.50 9.45 -1.83
CA ARG A 27 -9.13 10.54 -1.06
C ARG A 27 -8.19 11.69 -0.75
N THR A 28 -6.89 11.43 -0.76
CA THR A 28 -5.86 12.38 -0.30
C THR A 28 -5.04 12.95 -1.46
N GLY A 29 -5.13 12.34 -2.65
CA GLY A 29 -4.22 12.65 -3.76
C GLY A 29 -2.77 12.22 -3.49
N ALA A 30 -2.53 11.41 -2.46
CA ALA A 30 -1.20 10.87 -2.16
C ALA A 30 -0.82 9.77 -3.16
N GLY A 31 0.46 9.69 -3.49
CA GLY A 31 0.99 8.55 -4.25
C GLY A 31 1.07 7.29 -3.39
N VAL A 32 1.07 6.11 -4.02
CA VAL A 32 1.32 4.82 -3.35
C VAL A 32 2.67 4.28 -3.79
N GLU A 33 3.47 3.88 -2.81
CA GLU A 33 4.73 3.16 -3.00
C GLU A 33 4.58 1.77 -2.41
N LEU A 34 4.56 0.75 -3.27
CA LEU A 34 4.38 -0.65 -2.88
C LEU A 34 5.73 -1.34 -2.77
N ILE A 35 6.03 -1.91 -1.61
CA ILE A 35 7.28 -2.62 -1.33
C ILE A 35 6.95 -4.03 -0.88
N HIS A 36 7.55 -5.02 -1.55
CA HIS A 36 7.54 -6.39 -1.08
C HIS A 36 8.74 -6.63 -0.16
N VAL A 37 8.48 -6.95 1.10
CA VAL A 37 9.51 -7.36 2.07
C VAL A 37 9.80 -8.84 1.83
N LEU A 38 11.07 -9.15 1.61
CA LEU A 38 11.55 -10.52 1.46
C LEU A 38 12.20 -10.95 2.78
N ALA A 39 12.02 -12.22 3.15
CA ALA A 39 12.78 -12.87 4.21
C ALA A 39 14.04 -13.51 3.64
#